data_AF-R4RX82-F1
#
_entry.id   AF-R4RX82-F1
#
_cell.length_a   1.000
_cell.length_b   1.000
_cell.length_c   1.000
_cell.angle_alpha   90.00
_cell.angle_beta   90.00
_cell.angle_gamma   90.00
#
_symmetry.space_group_name_H-M   'P 1'
#
loop_
_entity.id
_entity.type
_entity.pdbx_description
1 polymer ?
#
loop_
_entity_poly.entity_id
_entity_poly.type
_entity_poly.pdbx_seq_one_letter_code
_entity_poly.pdbx_strand_id
1 'polypeptide(L)'
;MSKVLEHLKATQPRWSTILNPHQLWLKQANHELFLKKLKNILNLQEFDIIRLSFGISLGNVNEEPQIEYSNKNIGQMLNLSSRQVEIIKNKAIAKLKKYIKKEINNMNYQKNTTTYYNIDGKTIYAIHEHDPDTWNFIKTTWFNKNGKTIDYITEYDPETEEPIKETYYNSDGTIKEEKTF
;
A
#
# COMPACT_ATOMS: atom_id res chain seq x y z
N MET A 1 -25.32 -11.15 61.02
CA MET A 1 -24.35 -10.30 60.31
C MET A 1 -24.01 -10.96 58.98
N SER A 2 -24.62 -10.50 57.89
CA SER A 2 -24.36 -10.97 56.52
C SER A 2 -23.42 -10.00 55.81
N LYS A 3 -22.51 -10.57 55.02
CA LYS A 3 -21.78 -10.08 53.84
C LYS A 3 -20.28 -10.39 53.96
N VAL A 4 -19.57 -10.90 52.98
CA VAL A 4 -19.85 -11.30 51.59
C VAL A 4 -18.66 -12.19 51.21
N LEU A 5 -18.94 -13.38 50.68
CA LEU A 5 -17.98 -14.24 50.01
C LEU A 5 -17.70 -13.61 48.64
N GLU A 6 -16.60 -12.87 48.51
CA GLU A 6 -16.23 -12.21 47.27
C GLU A 6 -15.80 -13.27 46.23
N HIS A 7 -16.75 -13.67 45.38
CA HIS A 7 -16.46 -14.47 44.20
C HIS A 7 -15.60 -13.65 43.25
N LEU A 8 -14.32 -14.03 43.10
CA LEU A 8 -13.50 -13.65 41.96
C LEU A 8 -14.16 -14.21 40.69
N LYS A 9 -15.03 -13.40 40.05
CA LYS A 9 -15.50 -13.67 38.70
C LYS A 9 -14.30 -13.56 37.77
N ALA A 10 -13.72 -14.71 37.39
CA ALA A 10 -12.84 -14.78 36.25
C ALA A 10 -13.59 -14.22 35.03
N THR A 11 -13.16 -13.07 34.54
CA THR A 11 -13.67 -12.51 33.30
C THR A 11 -13.19 -13.41 32.15
N GLN A 12 -14.14 -13.97 31.40
CA GLN A 12 -13.83 -14.73 30.19
C GLN A 12 -12.96 -13.87 29.27
N PRO A 13 -11.84 -14.39 28.72
CA PRO A 13 -11.00 -13.62 27.84
C PRO A 13 -11.81 -13.19 26.61
N ARG A 14 -11.57 -11.97 26.13
CA ARG A 14 -12.14 -11.50 24.86
C ARG A 14 -11.55 -12.38 23.74
N TRP A 15 -12.30 -13.39 23.31
CA TRP A 15 -11.92 -14.28 22.20
C TRP A 15 -11.62 -13.51 20.91
N SER A 16 -12.16 -12.29 20.75
CA SER A 16 -11.86 -11.39 19.63
C SER A 16 -10.42 -10.86 19.59
N THR A 17 -9.66 -10.98 20.67
CA THR A 17 -8.24 -10.57 20.76
C THR A 17 -7.26 -11.73 20.68
N ILE A 18 -7.74 -12.98 20.71
CA ILE A 18 -6.89 -14.17 20.59
C ILE A 18 -6.85 -14.57 19.11
N LEU A 19 -5.68 -14.44 18.49
CA LEU A 19 -5.48 -14.88 17.11
C LEU A 19 -5.64 -16.40 17.02
N ASN A 20 -6.42 -16.86 16.05
CA ASN A 20 -6.51 -18.29 15.76
C ASN A 20 -5.20 -18.79 15.11
N PRO A 21 -4.94 -20.11 15.08
CA PRO A 21 -3.71 -20.67 14.51
C PRO A 21 -3.41 -20.21 13.08
N HIS A 22 -4.44 -20.04 12.25
CA HIS A 22 -4.29 -19.56 10.88
C HIS A 22 -3.86 -18.07 10.82
N GLN A 23 -4.40 -17.22 11.69
CA GLN A 23 -4.00 -15.82 11.81
C GLN A 23 -2.56 -15.68 12.33
N LEU A 24 -2.16 -16.52 13.29
CA LEU A 24 -0.78 -16.58 13.78
C LEU A 24 0.18 -17.00 12.67
N TRP A 25 -0.21 -17.99 11.86
CA TRP A 25 0.56 -18.40 10.68
C TRP A 25 0.67 -17.29 9.63
N LEU A 26 -0.43 -16.63 9.28
CA LEU A 26 -0.42 -15.49 8.34
C LEU A 26 0.48 -14.36 8.84
N LYS A 27 0.41 -14.03 10.13
CA LYS A 27 1.27 -13.02 10.74
C LYS A 27 2.75 -13.40 10.63
N GLN A 28 3.10 -14.66 10.90
CA GLN A 28 4.46 -15.18 10.77
C GLN A 28 4.95 -15.17 9.30
N ALA A 29 4.13 -15.67 8.38
CA ALA A 29 4.46 -15.70 6.94
C ALA A 29 4.68 -14.30 6.37
N ASN A 30 3.84 -13.33 6.76
CA ASN A 30 4.00 -11.92 6.37
C ASN A 30 5.30 -11.33 6.93
N HIS A 31 5.67 -11.67 8.16
CA HIS A 31 6.91 -11.23 8.77
C HIS A 31 8.14 -11.79 8.04
N GLU A 32 8.13 -13.08 7.69
CA GLU A 32 9.21 -13.71 6.92
C GLU A 32 9.38 -13.07 5.54
N LEU A 33 8.27 -12.78 4.86
CA LEU A 33 8.29 -12.06 3.59
C LEU A 33 8.86 -10.64 3.76
N PHE A 34 8.46 -9.94 4.82
CA PHE A 34 8.98 -8.62 5.16
C PHE A 34 10.50 -8.65 5.40
N LEU A 35 11.01 -9.60 6.18
CA LEU A 35 12.45 -9.79 6.41
C LEU A 35 13.21 -10.05 5.10
N LYS A 36 12.66 -10.92 4.23
CA LYS A 36 13.26 -11.21 2.92
C LYS A 36 13.35 -9.94 2.05
N LYS A 37 12.30 -9.11 2.04
CA LYS A 37 12.30 -7.83 1.33
C LYS A 37 13.37 -6.88 1.88
N LEU A 38 13.46 -6.73 3.20
CA LEU A 38 14.48 -5.86 3.81
C LEU A 38 15.91 -6.29 3.45
N LYS A 39 16.22 -7.58 3.53
CA LYS A 39 17.55 -8.13 3.17
C LYS A 39 17.92 -7.93 1.71
N ASN A 40 16.93 -7.85 0.81
CA ASN A 40 17.17 -7.58 -0.60
C ASN A 40 17.50 -6.10 -0.88
N ILE A 41 17.03 -5.18 -0.02
CA ILE A 41 17.17 -3.72 -0.22
C ILE A 41 18.40 -3.18 0.52
N LEU A 42 18.67 -3.71 1.71
CA LEU A 42 19.69 -3.21 2.63
C LEU A 42 20.91 -4.13 2.65
N ASN A 43 22.10 -3.56 2.86
CA ASN A 43 23.26 -4.39 3.21
C ASN A 43 23.15 -4.89 4.66
N LEU A 44 24.04 -5.81 5.06
CA LEU A 44 23.98 -6.46 6.38
C LEU A 44 23.99 -5.45 7.56
N GLN A 45 24.88 -4.46 7.53
CA GLN A 45 25.00 -3.47 8.60
C GLN A 45 23.77 -2.53 8.67
N GLU A 46 23.26 -2.11 7.51
CA GLU A 46 22.03 -1.32 7.41
C GLU A 46 20.83 -2.12 7.93
N PHE A 47 20.73 -3.41 7.55
CA PHE A 47 19.68 -4.31 8.00
C PHE A 47 19.70 -4.50 9.52
N ASP A 48 20.87 -4.80 10.12
CA ASP A 48 20.98 -5.01 11.55
C ASP A 48 20.62 -3.77 12.36
N ILE A 49 21.05 -2.58 11.90
CA ILE A 49 20.69 -1.31 12.55
C ILE A 49 19.20 -1.04 12.47
N ILE A 50 18.56 -1.25 11.30
CA ILE A 50 17.11 -1.09 11.15
C ILE A 50 16.37 -2.10 12.04
N ARG A 51 16.79 -3.36 12.03
CA ARG A 51 16.20 -4.41 12.84
C ARG A 51 16.18 -4.06 14.33
N LEU A 52 17.34 -3.66 14.87
CA LEU A 52 17.48 -3.31 16.28
C LEU A 52 16.79 -1.99 16.63
N SER A 53 16.75 -1.03 15.70
CA SER A 53 16.11 0.27 15.94
C SER A 53 14.59 0.16 16.05
N PHE A 54 13.98 -0.79 15.34
CA PHE A 54 12.52 -0.97 15.26
C PHE A 54 12.03 -2.28 15.90
N GLY A 55 12.88 -2.98 16.66
CA GLY A 55 12.50 -4.21 17.36
C GLY A 55 12.02 -5.34 16.46
N ILE A 56 12.57 -5.45 15.25
CA ILE A 56 12.16 -6.47 14.28
C ILE A 56 12.81 -7.81 14.69
N SER A 57 12.01 -8.77 15.14
CA SER A 57 12.48 -10.11 15.50
C SER A 57 12.99 -10.89 14.27
N LEU A 58 13.95 -11.80 14.44
CA LEU A 58 14.36 -12.76 13.40
C LEU A 58 13.66 -14.11 13.51
N GLY A 59 13.05 -14.40 14.67
CA GLY A 59 12.37 -15.65 14.97
C GLY A 59 10.86 -15.50 14.91
N ASN A 60 10.19 -16.16 15.85
CA ASN A 60 8.73 -16.21 15.88
C ASN A 60 8.15 -14.92 16.48
N VAL A 61 7.45 -14.13 15.67
CA VAL A 61 6.86 -12.84 16.10
C VAL A 61 5.65 -12.97 17.02
N ASN A 62 5.22 -14.20 17.28
CA ASN A 62 4.16 -14.49 18.23
C ASN A 62 4.72 -14.79 19.63
N GLU A 63 6.02 -15.07 19.73
CA GLU A 63 6.68 -15.48 20.97
C GLU A 63 7.76 -14.48 21.41
N GLU A 64 8.46 -13.87 20.45
CA GLU A 64 9.55 -12.94 20.75
C GLU A 64 9.06 -11.50 20.97
N PRO A 65 9.55 -10.82 22.02
CA PRO A 65 9.24 -9.42 22.25
C PRO A 65 9.92 -8.54 21.19
N GLN A 66 9.19 -7.53 20.69
CA GLN A 66 9.71 -6.52 19.78
C GLN A 66 10.42 -5.43 20.60
N ILE A 67 11.74 -5.56 20.78
CA ILE A 67 12.54 -4.67 21.62
C ILE A 67 13.29 -3.65 20.76
N GLU A 68 12.96 -2.37 20.92
CA GLU A 68 13.67 -1.26 20.30
C GLU A 68 14.89 -0.85 21.12
N TYR A 69 16.03 -0.66 20.46
CA TYR A 69 17.27 -0.22 21.09
C TYR A 69 17.60 1.22 20.74
N SER A 70 18.12 1.95 21.72
CA SER A 70 18.69 3.30 21.48
C SER A 70 19.92 3.21 20.56
N ASN A 71 20.21 4.30 19.84
CA ASN A 71 21.41 4.39 18.99
C ASN A 71 22.70 4.09 19.79
N LYS A 72 22.74 4.43 21.08
CA LYS A 72 23.87 4.14 21.97
C LYS A 72 24.05 2.64 22.19
N ASN A 73 22.96 1.93 22.51
CA ASN A 73 23.00 0.48 22.77
C ASN A 73 23.33 -0.29 21.48
N ILE A 74 22.73 0.12 20.35
CA ILE A 74 23.06 -0.45 19.02
C ILE A 74 24.54 -0.22 18.71
N GLY A 75 25.05 0.97 18.99
CA GLY A 75 26.47 1.30 18.80
C GLY A 75 27.38 0.37 19.59
N GLN A 76 27.06 0.10 20.86
CA GLN A 76 27.80 -0.85 21.67
C GLN A 76 27.75 -2.28 21.10
N MET A 77 26.58 -2.75 20.66
CA MET A 77 26.40 -4.08 20.09
C MET A 77 27.17 -4.29 18.77
N LEU A 78 27.27 -3.25 17.95
CA LEU A 78 27.85 -3.31 16.61
C LEU A 78 29.24 -2.68 16.49
N ASN A 79 29.85 -2.30 17.63
CA ASN A 79 31.13 -1.59 17.69
C ASN A 79 31.15 -0.30 16.83
N LEU A 80 30.12 0.54 17.00
CA LEU A 80 29.92 1.82 16.34
C LEU A 80 29.64 2.93 17.36
N SER A 81 29.95 4.17 17.00
CA SER A 81 29.46 5.33 17.75
C SER A 81 27.96 5.56 17.51
N SER A 82 27.25 6.15 18.47
CA SER A 82 25.84 6.54 18.31
C SER A 82 25.59 7.38 17.06
N ARG A 83 26.55 8.24 16.69
CA ARG A 83 26.49 9.09 15.49
C ARG A 83 26.60 8.27 14.21
N GLN A 84 27.48 7.26 14.16
CA GLN A 84 27.56 6.36 13.02
C GLN A 84 26.28 5.56 12.84
N VAL A 85 25.70 5.05 13.94
CA VAL A 85 24.41 4.36 13.91
C VAL A 85 23.32 5.25 13.33
N GLU A 86 23.24 6.50 13.76
CA GLU A 86 22.26 7.47 13.24
C GLU A 86 22.44 7.73 11.73
N ILE A 87 23.68 7.95 11.28
CA ILE A 87 23.98 8.18 9.86
C ILE A 87 23.57 6.97 9.01
N ILE A 88 23.94 5.76 9.45
CA ILE A 88 23.62 4.52 8.71
C ILE A 88 22.11 4.27 8.72
N LYS A 89 21.43 4.48 9.86
CA LYS A 89 19.98 4.36 9.99
C LYS A 89 19.26 5.30 9.00
N ASN A 90 19.64 6.57 8.95
CA ASN A 90 19.03 7.55 8.05
C ASN A 90 19.27 7.19 6.58
N LYS A 91 20.47 6.71 6.24
CA LYS A 91 20.78 6.20 4.89
C LYS A 91 19.93 4.99 4.51
N ALA A 92 19.77 4.04 5.42
CA ALA A 92 18.95 2.84 5.21
C ALA A 92 17.46 3.21 5.02
N ILE A 93 16.92 4.10 5.85
CA ILE A 93 15.56 4.63 5.70
C ILE A 93 15.37 5.32 4.35
N ALA A 94 16.35 6.12 3.90
CA ALA A 94 16.28 6.76 2.58
C ALA A 94 16.24 5.74 1.43
N LYS A 95 17.01 4.64 1.52
CA LYS A 95 16.94 3.54 0.55
C LYS A 95 15.58 2.87 0.53
N LEU A 96 15.02 2.56 1.70
CA LEU A 96 13.68 1.96 1.82
C LEU A 96 12.61 2.88 1.25
N LYS A 97 12.63 4.18 1.57
CA LYS A 97 11.71 5.18 0.99
C LYS A 97 11.80 5.23 -0.53
N LYS A 98 13.02 5.22 -1.09
CA LYS A 98 13.23 5.19 -2.54
C LYS A 98 12.68 3.91 -3.18
N TYR A 99 12.89 2.76 -2.54
CA TYR A 99 12.36 1.48 -3.01
C TYR A 99 10.83 1.48 -3.00
N ILE A 100 10.20 1.88 -1.89
CA ILE A 100 8.74 1.98 -1.78
C ILE A 100 8.17 2.93 -2.83
N LYS A 101 8.78 4.11 -3.03
CA LYS A 101 8.35 5.04 -4.09
C LYS A 101 8.42 4.39 -5.47
N LYS A 102 9.49 3.62 -5.76
CA LYS A 102 9.62 2.88 -7.02
C LYS A 102 8.55 1.80 -7.15
N GLU A 103 8.27 1.04 -6.09
CA GLU A 103 7.24 0.00 -6.09
C GLU A 103 5.84 0.59 -6.27
N ILE A 104 5.51 1.69 -5.58
CA ILE A 104 4.26 2.43 -5.76
C ILE A 104 4.16 2.96 -7.19
N ASN A 105 5.21 3.58 -7.72
CA ASN A 105 5.20 4.04 -9.12
C ASN A 105 5.06 2.87 -10.11
N ASN A 106 5.65 1.71 -9.82
CA ASN A 106 5.50 0.49 -10.63
C ASN A 106 4.09 -0.11 -10.51
N MET A 107 3.43 -0.02 -9.35
CA MET A 107 2.02 -0.36 -9.16
C MET A 107 1.09 0.68 -9.81
N ASN A 108 1.47 1.95 -9.86
CA ASN A 108 0.74 2.97 -10.62
C ASN A 108 1.00 2.85 -12.14
N TYR A 109 2.05 2.12 -12.54
CA TYR A 109 2.21 1.58 -13.90
C TYR A 109 1.26 0.40 -14.18
N GLN A 110 0.63 -0.15 -13.13
CA GLN A 110 -0.54 -1.01 -13.24
C GLN A 110 -1.78 -0.12 -13.43
N LYS A 111 -1.78 0.67 -14.51
CA LYS A 111 -2.88 1.48 -15.05
C LYS A 111 -3.76 2.13 -13.96
N ASN A 112 -3.62 3.45 -13.75
CA ASN A 112 -4.66 4.28 -13.14
C ASN A 112 -5.93 4.33 -14.02
N THR A 113 -6.31 3.20 -14.62
CA THR A 113 -7.41 3.10 -15.52
C THR A 113 -8.26 1.90 -15.17
N THR A 114 -9.56 2.12 -15.02
CA THR A 114 -10.54 1.05 -14.88
C THR A 114 -11.15 0.77 -16.24
N THR A 115 -11.04 -0.47 -16.74
CA THR A 115 -11.65 -0.89 -18.01
C THR A 115 -12.97 -1.58 -17.75
N TYR A 116 -14.04 -1.08 -18.35
CA TYR A 116 -15.38 -1.65 -18.31
C TYR A 116 -15.68 -2.36 -19.62
N TYR A 117 -16.29 -3.53 -19.52
CA TYR A 117 -16.67 -4.35 -20.66
C TYR A 117 -18.19 -4.34 -20.83
N ASN A 118 -18.65 -4.50 -22.06
CA ASN A 118 -20.04 -4.80 -22.39
C ASN A 118 -20.47 -6.14 -21.78
N ILE A 119 -21.77 -6.44 -21.84
CA ILE A 119 -22.36 -7.68 -21.29
C ILE A 119 -21.74 -8.96 -21.87
N ASP A 120 -21.12 -8.87 -23.05
CA ASP A 120 -20.40 -9.97 -23.68
C ASP A 120 -19.06 -10.33 -23.02
N GLY A 121 -18.58 -9.50 -22.09
CA GLY A 121 -17.32 -9.65 -21.37
C GLY A 121 -16.06 -9.54 -22.24
N LYS A 122 -16.21 -9.13 -23.51
CA LYS A 122 -15.12 -9.08 -24.51
C LYS A 122 -14.91 -7.68 -25.05
N THR A 123 -16.00 -6.97 -25.31
CA THR A 123 -15.98 -5.70 -26.02
C THR A 123 -15.90 -4.58 -24.99
N ILE A 124 -14.87 -3.74 -25.06
CA ILE A 124 -14.70 -2.62 -24.11
C ILE A 124 -15.85 -1.62 -24.30
N TYR A 125 -16.44 -1.19 -23.18
CA TYR A 125 -17.50 -0.19 -23.12
C TYR A 125 -16.92 1.18 -22.74
N ALA A 126 -16.04 1.23 -21.74
CA ALA A 126 -15.39 2.45 -21.29
C ALA A 126 -14.03 2.18 -20.66
N ILE A 127 -13.16 3.18 -20.68
CA ILE A 127 -11.93 3.21 -19.89
C ILE A 127 -11.94 4.51 -19.09
N HIS A 128 -11.98 4.39 -17.76
CA HIS A 128 -11.83 5.53 -16.85
C HIS A 128 -10.35 5.70 -16.56
N GLU A 129 -9.86 6.92 -16.44
CA GLU A 129 -8.55 7.31 -15.94
C GLU A 129 -8.73 8.06 -14.62
N HIS A 130 -7.86 7.77 -13.66
CA HIS A 130 -7.93 8.27 -12.29
C HIS A 130 -6.70 9.13 -11.95
N ASP A 131 -6.92 10.18 -11.18
CA ASP A 131 -5.84 10.93 -10.56
C ASP A 131 -5.00 9.99 -9.66
N PRO A 132 -3.65 9.98 -9.80
CA PRO A 132 -2.78 9.07 -9.04
C PRO A 132 -2.82 9.27 -7.53
N ASP A 133 -3.17 10.46 -7.06
CA ASP A 133 -3.09 10.85 -5.66
C ASP A 133 -4.47 10.78 -4.99
N THR A 134 -5.53 11.24 -5.65
CA THR A 134 -6.90 11.29 -5.09
C THR A 134 -7.80 10.13 -5.52
N TRP A 135 -7.45 9.43 -6.61
CA TRP A 135 -8.26 8.42 -7.29
C TRP A 135 -9.57 8.95 -7.93
N ASN A 136 -9.75 10.27 -7.93
CA ASN A 136 -10.88 10.91 -8.57
C ASN A 136 -10.82 10.73 -10.10
N PHE A 137 -11.98 10.73 -10.77
CA PHE A 137 -12.01 10.64 -12.23
C PHE A 137 -11.39 11.88 -12.85
N ILE A 138 -10.47 11.68 -13.80
CA ILE A 138 -9.89 12.77 -14.59
C ILE A 138 -10.28 12.68 -16.06
N LYS A 139 -10.57 11.45 -16.54
CA LYS A 139 -10.98 11.22 -17.92
C LYS A 139 -11.75 9.91 -18.07
N THR A 140 -12.70 9.88 -18.98
CA THR A 140 -13.33 8.65 -19.45
C THR A 140 -13.33 8.61 -20.97
N THR A 141 -12.86 7.50 -21.53
CA THR A 141 -13.00 7.18 -22.96
C THR A 141 -14.15 6.21 -23.15
N TRP A 142 -15.20 6.63 -23.85
CA TRP A 142 -16.37 5.81 -24.18
C TRP A 142 -16.21 5.21 -25.57
N PHE A 143 -16.54 3.91 -25.70
CA PHE A 143 -16.42 3.20 -26.97
C PHE A 143 -17.80 2.91 -27.55
N ASN A 144 -17.87 2.91 -28.88
CA ASN A 144 -19.03 2.43 -29.61
C ASN A 144 -19.30 0.95 -29.27
N LYS A 145 -20.50 0.44 -29.60
CA LYS A 145 -20.89 -0.97 -29.39
C LYS A 145 -19.93 -2.02 -29.98
N ASN A 146 -19.08 -1.62 -30.95
CA ASN A 146 -18.06 -2.48 -31.52
C ASN A 146 -16.79 -2.62 -30.65
N GLY A 147 -16.65 -1.81 -29.60
CA GLY A 147 -15.52 -1.73 -28.66
C GLY A 147 -14.17 -1.37 -29.27
N LYS A 148 -14.17 -0.85 -30.50
CA LYS A 148 -12.96 -0.51 -31.26
C LYS A 148 -12.86 0.97 -31.56
N THR A 149 -13.97 1.62 -31.88
CA THR A 149 -14.00 3.04 -32.22
C THR A 149 -14.49 3.84 -31.02
N ILE A 150 -13.77 4.91 -30.68
CA ILE A 150 -14.17 5.85 -29.63
C ILE A 150 -15.46 6.54 -30.08
N ASP A 151 -16.41 6.68 -29.17
CA ASP A 151 -17.65 7.44 -29.37
C ASP A 151 -17.41 8.89 -28.90
N TYR A 152 -17.04 9.04 -27.62
CA TYR A 152 -16.65 10.33 -27.06
C TYR A 152 -15.70 10.17 -25.87
N ILE A 153 -15.04 11.26 -25.51
CA ILE A 153 -14.19 11.36 -24.31
C ILE A 153 -14.79 12.44 -23.41
N THR A 154 -14.88 12.16 -22.11
CA THR A 154 -15.23 13.13 -21.07
C THR A 154 -14.00 13.43 -20.23
N GLU A 155 -13.67 14.70 -20.01
CA GLU A 155 -12.65 15.17 -19.07
C GLU A 155 -13.34 15.78 -17.85
N TYR A 156 -12.78 15.55 -16.66
CA TYR A 156 -13.39 15.91 -15.38
C TYR A 156 -12.47 16.83 -14.57
N ASP A 157 -13.07 17.69 -13.76
CA ASP A 157 -12.33 18.44 -12.73
C ASP A 157 -11.85 17.45 -11.64
N PRO A 158 -10.55 17.40 -11.34
CA PRO A 158 -10.00 16.43 -10.39
C PRO A 158 -10.42 16.69 -8.93
N GLU A 159 -10.90 17.88 -8.58
CA GLU A 159 -11.36 18.23 -7.23
C GLU A 159 -12.85 17.94 -7.04
N THR A 160 -13.69 18.24 -8.06
CA THR A 160 -15.15 18.13 -7.95
C THR A 160 -15.75 16.89 -8.64
N GLU A 161 -15.00 16.20 -9.49
CA GLU A 161 -15.46 15.14 -10.41
C GLU A 161 -16.57 15.58 -11.39
N GLU A 162 -16.78 16.88 -11.56
CA GLU A 162 -17.74 17.39 -12.54
C GLU A 162 -17.12 17.36 -13.95
N PRO A 163 -17.89 17.00 -15.00
CA PRO A 163 -17.42 17.10 -16.38
C PRO A 163 -17.06 18.54 -16.73
N ILE A 164 -15.85 18.76 -17.23
CA ILE A 164 -15.40 20.08 -17.71
C ILE A 164 -15.40 20.14 -19.23
N LYS A 165 -15.24 18.99 -19.91
CA LYS A 165 -15.22 18.92 -21.36
C LYS A 165 -15.69 17.56 -21.86
N GLU A 166 -16.37 17.57 -23.01
CA GLU A 166 -16.63 16.38 -23.81
C GLU A 166 -16.16 16.60 -25.26
N THR A 167 -15.50 15.59 -25.83
CA THR A 167 -15.12 15.56 -27.24
C THR A 167 -15.74 14.33 -27.90
N TYR A 168 -16.59 14.55 -28.89
CA TYR A 168 -17.28 13.52 -29.67
C TYR A 168 -16.52 13.23 -30.97
N TYR A 169 -16.49 11.96 -31.38
CA TYR A 169 -15.72 11.52 -32.54
C TYR A 169 -16.62 10.93 -33.64
N ASN A 170 -16.21 11.14 -34.89
CA ASN A 170 -16.75 10.42 -36.03
C ASN A 170 -16.15 9.01 -36.10
N SER A 171 -16.76 8.14 -36.91
CA SER A 171 -16.27 6.75 -37.09
C SER A 171 -14.88 6.65 -37.72
N ASP A 172 -14.40 7.70 -38.40
CA ASP A 172 -13.05 7.81 -38.93
C ASP A 172 -12.02 8.34 -37.90
N GLY A 173 -12.46 8.66 -36.69
CA GLY A 173 -11.63 9.18 -35.60
C GLY A 173 -11.43 10.70 -35.63
N THR A 174 -12.03 11.42 -36.58
CA THR A 174 -12.01 12.90 -36.57
C THR A 174 -12.94 13.45 -35.49
N ILE A 175 -12.62 14.64 -34.96
CA ILE A 175 -13.47 15.32 -33.99
C ILE A 175 -14.76 15.75 -34.69
N LYS A 176 -15.89 15.31 -34.14
CA LYS A 176 -17.23 15.70 -34.57
C LYS A 176 -17.68 16.97 -33.88
N GLU A 177 -17.50 17.04 -32.56
CA GLU A 177 -17.99 18.13 -31.72
C GLU A 177 -17.16 18.21 -30.43
N GLU A 178 -16.98 19.42 -29.91
CA GLU A 178 -16.47 19.65 -28.56
C GLU A 178 -17.46 20.48 -27.76
N LYS A 179 -17.68 20.09 -26.51
CA LYS A 179 -18.55 20.79 -25.57
C LYS A 179 -17.78 21.04 -24.28
N THR A 180 -17.77 22.29 -23.81
CA THR A 180 -17.21 22.70 -22.52
C THR A 180 -18.35 23.08 -21.59
N PHE A 181 -18.21 22.81 -20.30
CA PHE A 181 -19.22 23.07 -19.28
C PHE A 181 -18.82 24.23 -18.36
#